data_AF-A0A1J6KBX4-F1
#
_entry.id   AF-A0A1J6KBX4-F1
#
_cell.length_a   1.000
_cell.length_b   1.000
_cell.length_c   1.000
_cell.angle_alpha   90.00
_cell.angle_beta   90.00
_cell.angle_gamma   90.00
#
_symmetry.space_group_name_H-M   'P 1'
#
loop_
_entity.id
_entity.type
_entity.pdbx_description
1 polymer ?
#
loop_
_entity_poly.entity_id
_entity_poly.type
_entity_poly.pdbx_seq_one_letter_code
_entity_poly.pdbx_strand_id
1 'polypeptide(L)'
;MAVDMEFSNSHEFTNAHRVLDLDLRGYSLKMVMRNFKSYAGEQHVGPFHKRFSAVVGPHGRGKNNVIDAMLFVFGKQAKLMRLNKVSELIDNSTNHRIWKVLVCLIHFQEIIDLDGETYEAVPGSYFVITRVAYRDNSSKYFTNDRTSNFTEGEVEQISLMKPKGQGPHNEGFLKYLEDIIGSDKYIEKIDESFKQLVLTLK
;
A
#
# COMPACT_ATOMS: atom_id res chain seq x y z
N MET A 1 9.79 54.37 -19.98
CA MET A 1 10.89 54.71 -19.05
C MET A 1 10.65 53.95 -17.75
N ALA A 2 11.38 52.85 -17.56
CA ALA A 2 11.56 52.02 -16.36
C ALA A 2 12.35 50.78 -16.87
N VAL A 3 13.65 50.91 -17.11
CA VAL A 3 14.77 50.58 -16.19
C VAL A 3 14.77 49.09 -15.82
N ASP A 4 15.65 48.37 -16.51
CA ASP A 4 16.17 47.06 -16.13
C ASP A 4 16.86 47.12 -14.76
N MET A 5 16.63 46.10 -13.94
CA MET A 5 17.56 45.71 -12.88
C MET A 5 17.77 44.20 -13.00
N GLU A 6 18.83 43.82 -13.72
CA GLU A 6 19.47 42.53 -13.53
C GLU A 6 20.05 42.48 -12.12
N PHE A 7 19.67 41.47 -11.33
CA PHE A 7 20.46 41.05 -10.17
C PHE A 7 21.13 39.72 -10.49
N SER A 8 22.43 39.82 -10.73
CA SER A 8 23.40 38.74 -10.70
C SER A 8 23.42 38.05 -9.33
N ASN A 9 23.27 36.73 -9.32
CA ASN A 9 24.10 35.78 -8.54
C ASN A 9 23.47 34.38 -8.62
N SER A 10 23.86 33.64 -9.66
CA SER A 10 23.37 32.28 -9.98
C SER A 10 24.10 31.15 -9.22
N HIS A 11 24.90 31.45 -8.18
CA HIS A 11 25.71 30.46 -7.48
C HIS A 11 25.37 30.23 -6.00
N GLU A 12 24.53 31.06 -5.37
CA GLU A 12 24.11 30.86 -3.97
C GLU A 12 22.70 30.27 -3.80
N PHE A 13 21.89 30.21 -4.87
CA PHE A 13 20.54 29.62 -4.81
C PHE A 13 20.50 28.09 -4.94
N THR A 14 21.64 27.44 -5.24
CA THR A 14 21.68 26.00 -5.49
C THR A 14 21.80 25.15 -4.22
N ASN A 15 22.14 25.74 -3.07
CA ASN A 15 22.44 24.97 -1.85
C ASN A 15 21.34 25.01 -0.77
N ALA A 16 20.32 25.87 -0.88
CA ALA A 16 19.24 25.96 0.11
C ALA A 16 18.06 25.00 -0.16
N HIS A 17 17.99 24.37 -1.34
CA HIS A 17 16.89 23.47 -1.71
C HIS A 17 17.08 22.00 -1.29
N ARG A 18 18.21 21.62 -0.68
CA ARG A 18 18.47 20.23 -0.26
C ARG A 18 17.95 19.86 1.13
N VAL A 19 17.39 20.80 1.89
CA VAL A 19 17.10 20.61 3.33
C VAL A 19 15.60 20.55 3.63
N LEU A 20 14.74 20.40 2.62
CA LEU A 20 13.29 20.18 2.79
C LEU A 20 12.71 19.02 1.96
N ASP A 21 13.54 18.07 1.50
CA ASP A 21 13.04 16.77 1.02
C ASP A 21 12.57 15.94 2.22
N LEU A 22 11.38 16.27 2.71
CA LEU A 22 10.55 15.37 3.51
C LEU A 22 10.20 14.18 2.62
N ASP A 23 11.11 13.22 2.56
CA ASP A 23 11.01 11.84 2.09
C ASP A 23 9.61 11.50 1.51
N LEU A 24 9.43 11.70 0.20
CA LEU A 24 8.24 11.28 -0.55
C LEU A 24 8.24 9.75 -0.71
N ARG A 25 8.24 9.03 0.42
CA ARG A 25 8.19 7.57 0.46
C ARG A 25 6.77 7.10 0.15
N GLY A 26 6.67 6.17 -0.79
CA GLY A 26 5.42 5.55 -1.20
C GLY A 26 5.56 4.04 -1.32
N TYR A 27 4.52 3.38 -1.82
CA TYR A 27 4.58 1.96 -2.17
C TYR A 27 4.17 1.74 -3.62
N SER A 28 4.93 0.89 -4.32
CA SER A 28 4.51 0.27 -5.56
C SER A 28 3.71 -1.00 -5.25
N LEU A 29 2.53 -1.13 -5.86
CA LEU A 29 1.62 -2.24 -5.62
C LEU A 29 1.39 -3.05 -6.91
N LYS A 30 1.32 -4.37 -6.78
CA LYS A 30 0.83 -5.29 -7.80
C LYS A 30 0.00 -6.39 -7.13
N MET A 31 -1.11 -6.78 -7.75
CA MET A 31 -1.99 -7.82 -7.22
C MET A 31 -2.00 -9.07 -8.09
N VAL A 32 -2.09 -10.23 -7.47
CA VAL A 32 -2.39 -11.51 -8.13
C VAL A 32 -3.59 -12.17 -7.45
N MET A 33 -4.53 -12.65 -8.24
CA MET A 33 -5.72 -13.38 -7.78
C MET A 33 -5.77 -14.74 -8.46
N ARG A 34 -6.14 -15.77 -7.71
CA ARG A 34 -6.38 -17.12 -8.22
C ARG A 34 -7.77 -17.59 -7.83
N ASN A 35 -8.58 -17.95 -8.82
CA ASN A 35 -9.93 -18.52 -8.65
C ASN A 35 -10.88 -17.61 -7.85
N PHE A 36 -10.88 -16.31 -8.16
CA PHE A 36 -11.59 -15.28 -7.40
C PHE A 36 -12.82 -14.75 -8.16
N LYS A 37 -14.03 -14.98 -7.66
CA LYS A 37 -15.30 -14.59 -8.33
C LYS A 37 -15.30 -15.02 -9.80
N SER A 38 -15.42 -14.09 -10.75
CA SER A 38 -15.39 -14.40 -12.19
C SER A 38 -13.97 -14.51 -12.77
N TYR A 39 -12.94 -14.42 -11.94
CA TYR A 39 -11.52 -14.58 -12.32
C TYR A 39 -11.08 -16.02 -12.08
N ALA A 40 -11.41 -16.89 -13.04
CA ALA A 40 -10.93 -18.26 -13.06
C ALA A 40 -9.41 -18.31 -13.36
N GLY A 41 -8.70 -19.26 -12.75
CA GLY A 41 -7.25 -19.35 -12.89
C GLY A 41 -6.54 -18.16 -12.27
N GLU A 42 -5.32 -17.88 -12.73
CA GLU A 42 -4.49 -16.79 -12.23
C GLU A 42 -4.68 -15.51 -13.05
N GLN A 43 -4.91 -14.40 -12.36
CA GLN A 43 -5.05 -13.06 -12.95
C GLN A 43 -4.09 -12.09 -12.26
N HIS A 44 -3.43 -11.24 -13.04
CA HIS A 44 -2.52 -10.20 -12.57
C HIS A 44 -3.15 -8.83 -12.78
N VAL A 45 -3.08 -7.95 -11.77
CA VAL A 45 -3.55 -6.57 -11.86
C VAL A 45 -2.46 -5.61 -11.37
N GLY A 46 -2.22 -4.58 -12.17
CA GLY A 46 -1.16 -3.62 -11.95
C GLY A 46 0.04 -3.82 -12.90
N PRO A 47 1.16 -3.14 -12.65
CA PRO A 47 1.45 -2.32 -11.47
C PRO A 47 0.49 -1.13 -11.32
N PHE A 48 0.09 -0.83 -10.08
CA PHE A 48 -0.69 0.36 -9.78
C PHE A 48 0.22 1.58 -9.80
N HIS A 49 -0.28 2.68 -10.36
CA HIS A 49 0.41 3.95 -10.29
C HIS A 49 0.49 4.44 -8.85
N LYS A 50 1.67 4.93 -8.46
CA LYS A 50 2.03 5.36 -7.09
C LYS A 50 1.10 6.43 -6.48
N ARG A 51 0.43 7.22 -7.33
CA ARG A 51 -0.51 8.27 -6.89
C ARG A 51 -1.98 7.88 -7.05
N PHE A 52 -2.36 7.40 -8.24
CA PHE A 52 -3.76 7.16 -8.57
C PHE A 52 -3.88 6.17 -9.73
N SER A 53 -4.73 5.16 -9.55
CA SER A 53 -5.06 4.18 -10.60
C SER A 53 -6.57 4.10 -10.77
N ALA A 54 -7.03 4.12 -12.02
CA ALA A 54 -8.44 3.89 -12.35
C ALA A 54 -8.62 2.48 -12.91
N VAL A 55 -9.67 1.79 -12.47
CA VAL A 55 -10.09 0.49 -13.02
C VAL A 55 -11.27 0.73 -13.97
N VAL A 56 -11.03 0.59 -15.28
CA VAL A 56 -12.01 0.87 -16.35
C VAL A 56 -12.24 -0.36 -17.24
N GLY A 57 -13.34 -0.39 -17.99
CA GLY A 57 -13.67 -1.47 -18.93
C GLY A 57 -15.18 -1.65 -19.16
N PRO A 58 -15.62 -2.65 -19.94
CA PRO A 58 -17.05 -2.91 -20.23
C PRO A 58 -17.86 -3.35 -19.00
N HIS A 59 -19.19 -3.22 -19.04
CA HIS A 59 -20.07 -3.75 -17.98
C HIS A 59 -19.97 -5.28 -17.90
N GLY A 60 -20.01 -5.83 -16.68
CA GLY A 60 -20.00 -7.29 -16.44
C GLY A 60 -18.64 -7.99 -16.55
N ARG A 61 -17.53 -7.28 -16.81
CA ARG A 61 -16.18 -7.89 -16.97
C ARG A 61 -15.40 -8.08 -15.66
N GLY A 62 -16.04 -7.90 -14.50
CA GLY A 62 -15.40 -8.17 -13.20
C GLY A 62 -14.60 -7.01 -12.61
N LYS A 63 -14.68 -5.78 -13.13
CA LYS A 63 -13.96 -4.60 -12.59
C LYS A 63 -14.08 -4.43 -11.07
N ASN A 64 -15.30 -4.62 -10.54
CA ASN A 64 -15.56 -4.51 -9.11
C ASN A 64 -14.86 -5.61 -8.28
N ASN A 65 -14.52 -6.75 -8.91
CA ASN A 65 -13.81 -7.84 -8.25
C ASN A 65 -12.38 -7.42 -7.86
N VAL A 66 -11.78 -6.43 -8.54
CA VAL A 66 -10.46 -5.90 -8.16
C VAL A 66 -10.54 -5.23 -6.78
N ILE A 67 -11.59 -4.43 -6.55
CA ILE A 67 -11.84 -3.79 -5.25
C ILE A 67 -12.21 -4.85 -4.21
N ASP A 68 -13.07 -5.80 -4.55
CA ASP A 68 -13.41 -6.89 -3.63
C ASP A 68 -12.17 -7.72 -3.23
N ALA A 69 -11.22 -7.93 -4.15
CA ALA A 69 -9.97 -8.64 -3.85
C ALA A 69 -9.06 -7.83 -2.92
N MET A 70 -8.97 -6.51 -3.11
CA MET A 70 -8.26 -5.63 -2.16
C MET A 70 -8.88 -5.72 -0.77
N LEU A 71 -10.21 -5.55 -0.68
CA LEU A 71 -10.95 -5.63 0.59
C LEU A 71 -10.76 -6.98 1.27
N PHE A 72 -10.75 -8.07 0.49
CA PHE A 72 -10.49 -9.40 1.01
C PHE A 72 -9.08 -9.52 1.58
N VAL A 73 -8.03 -9.13 0.85
CA VAL A 73 -6.65 -9.18 1.38
C VAL A 73 -6.53 -8.30 2.64
N PHE A 74 -7.16 -7.14 2.65
CA PHE A 74 -7.17 -6.20 3.77
C PHE A 74 -8.14 -6.54 4.91
N GLY A 75 -8.62 -7.77 5.02
CA GLY A 75 -9.32 -8.20 6.24
C GLY A 75 -10.75 -7.68 6.36
N LYS A 76 -11.29 -7.02 5.34
CA LYS A 76 -12.64 -6.45 5.43
C LYS A 76 -13.71 -7.54 5.44
N GLN A 77 -14.76 -7.28 6.20
CA GLN A 77 -15.90 -8.19 6.33
C GLN A 77 -16.58 -8.46 4.98
N ALA A 78 -17.07 -9.69 4.78
CA ALA A 78 -17.73 -10.14 3.55
C ALA A 78 -18.86 -9.21 3.08
N LYS A 79 -19.59 -8.60 4.02
CA LYS A 79 -20.66 -7.64 3.73
C LYS A 79 -20.19 -6.43 2.93
N LEU A 80 -18.99 -5.92 3.20
CA LEU A 80 -18.39 -4.81 2.43
C LEU A 80 -18.03 -5.22 0.99
N MET A 81 -17.86 -6.53 0.75
CA MET A 81 -17.67 -7.12 -0.58
C MET A 81 -18.98 -7.60 -1.24
N ARG A 82 -20.13 -7.26 -0.64
CA ARG A 82 -21.49 -7.63 -1.06
C ARG A 82 -21.74 -9.14 -1.05
N LEU A 83 -21.17 -9.83 -0.08
CA LEU A 83 -21.30 -11.27 0.11
C LEU A 83 -21.79 -11.59 1.52
N ASN A 84 -22.47 -12.73 1.67
CA ASN A 84 -22.85 -13.22 3.00
C ASN A 84 -21.72 -14.04 3.63
N LYS A 85 -20.94 -14.74 2.81
CA LYS A 85 -19.87 -15.65 3.24
C LYS A 85 -18.60 -15.45 2.44
N VAL A 86 -17.45 -15.65 3.09
CA VAL A 86 -16.12 -15.57 2.44
C VAL A 86 -15.98 -16.60 1.32
N SER A 87 -16.55 -17.80 1.46
CA SER A 87 -16.47 -18.86 0.44
C SER A 87 -17.15 -18.50 -0.89
N GLU A 88 -18.05 -17.51 -0.91
CA GLU A 88 -18.67 -16.99 -2.14
C GLU A 88 -17.69 -16.22 -3.03
N LEU A 89 -16.51 -15.87 -2.51
CA LEU A 89 -15.41 -15.33 -3.30
C LEU A 89 -14.74 -16.38 -4.19
N ILE A 90 -14.94 -17.68 -3.93
CA ILE A 90 -14.32 -18.75 -4.74
C ILE A 90 -15.08 -18.86 -6.07
N ASP A 91 -14.35 -18.86 -7.18
CA ASP A 91 -14.91 -19.03 -8.52
C ASP A 91 -15.78 -20.29 -8.61
N ASN A 92 -16.97 -20.12 -9.20
CA ASN A 92 -17.94 -21.17 -9.47
C ASN A 92 -18.41 -21.15 -10.94
N SER A 93 -17.75 -20.39 -11.81
CA SER A 93 -18.21 -20.17 -13.20
C SER A 93 -17.97 -21.35 -14.13
N THR A 94 -17.18 -22.35 -13.74
CA THR A 94 -16.83 -23.49 -14.59
C THR A 94 -17.61 -24.75 -14.21
N ASN A 95 -18.50 -25.22 -15.10
CA ASN A 95 -19.37 -26.39 -14.88
C ASN A 95 -18.64 -27.73 -14.62
N HIS A 96 -17.31 -27.78 -14.76
CA HIS A 96 -16.52 -29.00 -14.63
C HIS A 96 -15.36 -28.90 -13.62
N ARG A 97 -15.15 -27.75 -12.97
CA ARG A 97 -14.04 -27.56 -12.03
C ARG A 97 -14.49 -26.85 -10.76
N ILE A 98 -14.55 -27.60 -9.67
CA ILE A 98 -14.84 -27.05 -8.33
C ILE A 98 -13.52 -26.68 -7.68
N TRP A 99 -13.25 -25.38 -7.59
CA TRP A 99 -12.11 -24.88 -6.83
C TRP A 99 -12.36 -25.04 -5.33
N LYS A 100 -11.40 -25.63 -4.62
CA LYS A 100 -11.46 -25.80 -3.15
C LYS A 100 -11.00 -24.56 -2.40
N VAL A 101 -10.18 -23.73 -3.04
CA VAL A 101 -9.53 -22.56 -2.46
C VAL A 101 -9.44 -21.43 -3.48
N LEU A 102 -9.41 -20.21 -2.96
CA LEU A 102 -8.95 -19.02 -3.68
C LEU A 102 -7.70 -18.46 -3.00
N VAL A 103 -6.90 -17.72 -3.76
CA VAL A 103 -5.73 -17.01 -3.25
C VAL A 103 -5.74 -15.59 -3.79
N CYS A 104 -5.59 -14.60 -2.92
CA CYS A 104 -5.31 -13.22 -3.30
C CYS A 104 -4.02 -12.78 -2.62
N LEU A 105 -3.13 -12.14 -3.38
CA LEU A 105 -1.91 -11.59 -2.86
C LEU A 105 -1.62 -10.22 -3.44
N ILE A 106 -0.97 -9.39 -2.63
CA ILE A 106 -0.52 -8.04 -2.99
C ILE A 106 0.97 -7.97 -2.71
N HIS A 107 1.71 -7.64 -3.76
CA HIS A 107 3.11 -7.29 -3.70
C HIS A 107 3.24 -5.82 -3.33
N PHE A 108 4.12 -5.55 -2.37
CA PHE A 108 4.50 -4.22 -1.93
C PHE A 108 6.00 -4.04 -2.12
N GLN A 109 6.39 -2.85 -2.56
CA GLN A 109 7.77 -2.40 -2.59
C GLN A 109 7.77 -0.95 -2.16
N GLU A 110 8.56 -0.60 -1.15
CA GLU A 110 8.76 0.81 -0.81
C GLU A 110 9.50 1.51 -1.95
N ILE A 111 9.04 2.71 -2.29
CA ILE A 111 9.60 3.53 -3.35
C ILE A 111 9.92 4.93 -2.82
N ILE A 112 10.98 5.52 -3.36
CA ILE A 112 11.33 6.92 -3.17
C ILE A 112 10.91 7.64 -4.44
N ASP A 113 9.97 8.58 -4.31
CA ASP A 113 9.58 9.41 -5.45
C ASP A 113 10.76 10.26 -5.88
N LEU A 114 11.10 10.15 -7.16
CA LEU A 114 11.97 11.09 -7.85
C LEU A 114 11.13 12.16 -8.51
N ASP A 115 11.80 13.19 -9.03
CA ASP A 115 11.16 14.26 -9.79
C ASP A 115 10.27 13.70 -10.93
N GLY A 116 9.08 14.31 -11.07
CA GLY A 116 8.08 13.91 -12.07
C GLY A 116 7.35 12.61 -11.74
N GLU A 117 7.37 11.66 -12.69
CA GLU A 117 6.67 10.36 -12.63
C GLU A 117 7.59 9.17 -12.32
N THR A 118 8.89 9.42 -12.11
CA THR A 118 9.86 8.36 -11.84
C THR A 118 9.97 8.07 -10.34
N TYR A 119 10.47 6.88 -10.00
CA TYR A 119 10.72 6.47 -8.62
C TYR A 119 11.83 5.44 -8.57
N GLU A 120 12.49 5.33 -7.41
CA GLU A 120 13.47 4.29 -7.12
C GLU A 120 12.90 3.31 -6.10
N ALA A 121 13.06 2.02 -6.34
CA ALA A 121 12.67 1.00 -5.38
C ALA A 121 13.74 0.90 -4.28
N VAL A 122 13.31 0.93 -3.01
CA VAL A 122 14.20 0.73 -1.86
C VAL A 122 14.63 -0.74 -1.83
N PRO A 123 15.92 -1.09 -1.97
CA PRO A 123 16.35 -2.48 -1.94
C PRO A 123 15.97 -3.19 -0.63
N GLY A 124 15.47 -4.42 -0.73
CA GLY A 124 15.12 -5.23 0.45
C GLY A 124 13.76 -4.89 1.10
N SER A 125 13.05 -3.86 0.66
CA SER A 125 11.70 -3.52 1.17
C SER A 125 10.56 -4.30 0.51
N TYR A 126 10.89 -5.30 -0.32
CA TYR A 126 9.89 -6.13 -0.99
C TYR A 126 9.21 -7.04 0.02
N PHE A 127 7.88 -7.00 0.06
CA PHE A 127 7.09 -7.99 0.78
C PHE A 127 5.77 -8.30 0.10
N VAL A 128 5.21 -9.45 0.42
CA VAL A 128 3.94 -9.94 -0.14
C VAL A 128 3.00 -10.28 0.99
N ILE A 129 1.81 -9.70 0.97
CA ILE A 129 0.69 -10.12 1.80
C ILE A 129 -0.18 -11.06 0.97
N THR A 130 -0.45 -12.25 1.49
CA THR A 130 -1.31 -13.25 0.87
C THR A 130 -2.44 -13.61 1.82
N ARG A 131 -3.68 -13.66 1.31
CA ARG A 131 -4.84 -14.23 2.00
C ARG A 131 -5.40 -15.39 1.18
N VAL A 132 -5.57 -16.54 1.83
CA VAL A 132 -6.16 -17.74 1.26
C VAL A 132 -7.51 -17.96 1.90
N ALA A 133 -8.56 -18.24 1.13
CA ALA A 133 -9.87 -18.62 1.66
C ALA A 133 -10.30 -20.01 1.19
N TYR A 134 -11.05 -20.68 2.06
CA TYR A 134 -11.48 -22.06 1.93
C TYR A 134 -13.03 -22.14 1.89
N ARG A 135 -13.54 -23.27 1.40
CA ARG A 135 -14.99 -23.52 1.28
C ARG A 135 -15.73 -23.59 2.62
N ASP A 136 -15.02 -23.89 3.71
CA ASP A 136 -15.56 -23.88 5.07
C ASP A 136 -15.72 -22.45 5.65
N ASN A 137 -15.45 -21.42 4.85
CA ASN A 137 -15.45 -19.99 5.21
C ASN A 137 -14.28 -19.55 6.08
N SER A 138 -13.32 -20.44 6.36
CA SER A 138 -12.06 -20.04 6.98
C SER A 138 -11.18 -19.29 5.98
N SER A 139 -10.29 -18.45 6.52
CA SER A 139 -9.23 -17.81 5.75
C SER A 139 -7.93 -17.77 6.53
N LYS A 140 -6.79 -17.72 5.84
CA LYS A 140 -5.45 -17.69 6.44
C LYS A 140 -4.57 -16.65 5.76
N TYR A 141 -3.74 -15.99 6.56
CA TYR A 141 -2.77 -15.00 6.11
C TYR A 141 -1.37 -15.58 5.99
N PHE A 142 -0.64 -15.08 5.01
CA PHE A 142 0.78 -15.34 4.83
C PHE A 142 1.51 -14.05 4.47
N THR A 143 2.71 -13.88 5.01
CA THR A 143 3.65 -12.82 4.62
C THR A 143 4.91 -13.48 4.09
N ASN A 144 5.31 -13.17 2.86
CA ASN A 144 6.47 -13.79 2.20
C ASN A 144 6.47 -15.33 2.34
N ASP A 145 5.32 -15.94 2.03
CA ASP A 145 5.05 -17.39 2.08
C ASP A 145 5.09 -18.03 3.48
N ARG A 146 5.27 -17.25 4.55
CA ARG A 146 5.20 -17.73 5.93
C ARG A 146 3.82 -17.45 6.50
N THR A 147 3.23 -18.43 7.18
CA THR A 147 1.96 -18.22 7.89
C THR A 147 2.12 -17.08 8.88
N SER A 148 1.21 -16.10 8.83
CA SER A 148 1.15 -15.02 9.81
C SER A 148 -0.07 -15.22 10.70
N ASN A 149 0.11 -14.96 12.00
CA ASN A 149 -0.95 -15.06 13.00
C ASN A 149 -1.79 -13.78 13.10
N PHE A 150 -1.77 -12.91 12.07
CA PHE A 150 -2.59 -11.70 12.04
C PHE A 150 -4.03 -12.03 12.43
N THR A 151 -4.52 -11.37 13.49
CA THR A 151 -5.93 -11.45 13.84
C THR A 151 -6.72 -10.61 12.85
N GLU A 152 -7.95 -11.05 12.51
CA GLU A 152 -8.84 -10.31 11.60
C GLU A 152 -9.08 -8.87 12.08
N GLY A 153 -8.98 -8.62 13.40
CA GLY A 153 -9.02 -7.29 14.00
C GLY A 153 -7.79 -6.41 13.77
N GLU A 154 -6.57 -6.97 13.72
CA GLU A 154 -5.36 -6.21 13.39
C GLU A 154 -5.39 -5.75 11.92
N VAL A 155 -5.86 -6.60 11.00
CA VAL A 155 -5.97 -6.22 9.57
C VAL A 155 -7.11 -5.23 9.31
N GLU A 156 -8.22 -5.33 10.06
CA GLU A 156 -9.31 -4.36 10.00
C GLU A 156 -8.88 -2.97 10.53
N GLN A 157 -8.09 -2.91 11.60
CA GLN A 157 -7.46 -1.69 12.11
C GLN A 157 -6.56 -1.04 11.05
N ILE A 158 -5.62 -1.78 10.46
CA ILE A 158 -4.74 -1.33 9.36
C ILE A 158 -5.53 -0.68 8.22
N SER A 159 -6.72 -1.22 7.93
CA SER A 159 -7.54 -0.82 6.80
C SER A 159 -8.57 0.26 7.13
N LEU A 160 -8.72 0.63 8.41
CA LEU A 160 -9.48 1.78 8.90
C LEU A 160 -8.57 2.93 9.35
N MET A 161 -7.27 2.67 9.47
CA MET A 161 -6.27 3.66 9.80
C MET A 161 -6.20 4.74 8.72
N LYS A 162 -6.19 5.99 9.16
CA LYS A 162 -5.92 7.13 8.28
C LYS A 162 -4.45 7.07 7.84
N PRO A 163 -4.08 7.62 6.66
CA PRO A 163 -2.71 7.62 6.16
C PRO A 163 -1.69 8.15 7.19
N LYS A 164 -2.09 9.15 7.99
CA LYS A 164 -1.39 9.62 9.20
C LYS A 164 -2.34 9.64 10.39
N GLY A 165 -1.80 9.42 11.59
CA GLY A 165 -2.53 9.49 12.83
C GLY A 165 -3.07 10.89 13.12
N GLN A 166 -4.29 11.00 13.66
CA GLN A 166 -4.91 12.31 13.99
C GLN A 166 -4.69 12.74 15.45
N GLY A 167 -3.73 12.15 16.14
CA GLY A 167 -3.38 12.51 17.51
C GLY A 167 -2.51 11.45 18.18
N PRO A 168 -2.02 11.69 19.40
CA PRO A 168 -1.06 10.85 20.10
C PRO A 168 -1.55 9.43 20.43
N HIS A 169 -2.85 9.16 20.32
CA HIS A 169 -3.46 7.84 20.57
C HIS A 169 -4.15 7.23 19.34
N ASN A 170 -4.04 7.87 18.17
CA ASN A 170 -4.67 7.40 16.94
C ASN A 170 -3.57 7.11 15.93
N GLU A 171 -3.01 5.90 15.99
CA GLU A 171 -1.91 5.48 15.14
C GLU A 171 -2.41 5.32 13.69
N GLY A 172 -1.80 6.06 12.78
CA GLY A 172 -2.12 5.95 11.35
C GLY A 172 -1.42 4.76 10.72
N PHE A 173 -1.80 4.44 9.47
CA PHE A 173 -1.24 3.32 8.72
C PHE A 173 0.28 3.43 8.58
N LEU A 174 0.82 4.66 8.50
CA LEU A 174 2.26 4.93 8.48
C LEU A 174 2.98 4.44 9.74
N LYS A 175 2.44 4.73 10.92
CA LYS A 175 3.00 4.37 12.23
C LYS A 175 3.04 2.85 12.40
N TYR A 176 1.96 2.18 11.99
CA TYR A 176 1.87 0.73 11.98
C TYR A 176 2.92 0.07 11.07
N LEU A 177 3.17 0.65 9.89
CA LEU A 177 4.23 0.20 9.00
C LEU A 177 5.63 0.49 9.59
N GLU A 178 5.83 1.65 10.23
CA GLU A 178 7.09 2.02 10.91
C GLU A 178 7.46 1.04 12.03
N ASP A 179 6.47 0.60 12.82
CA ASP A 179 6.67 -0.34 13.94
C ASP A 179 6.98 -1.76 13.44
N ILE A 180 6.38 -2.19 12.32
CA ILE A 180 6.70 -3.47 11.67
C ILE A 180 8.11 -3.45 11.06
N ILE A 181 8.51 -2.32 10.49
CA ILE A 181 9.81 -2.15 9.84
C ILE A 181 10.92 -1.87 10.88
N GLY A 182 10.55 -1.43 12.09
CA GLY A 182 11.47 -1.09 13.18
C GLY A 182 12.28 0.19 12.92
N SER A 183 11.68 1.12 12.16
CA SER A 183 12.25 2.44 11.85
C SER A 183 11.88 3.52 12.87
N ASP A 184 10.90 3.23 13.72
CA ASP A 184 10.47 4.02 14.88
C ASP A 184 11.65 4.49 15.77
N LYS A 185 12.64 3.62 15.98
CA LYS A 185 13.84 3.90 16.78
C LYS A 185 14.76 5.01 16.24
N TYR A 186 14.53 5.46 15.00
CA TYR A 186 15.32 6.54 14.39
C TYR A 186 14.63 7.90 14.47
N ILE A 187 13.33 7.94 14.76
CA ILE A 187 12.52 9.17 14.76
C ILE A 187 13.07 10.18 15.78
N GLU A 188 13.32 9.76 17.02
CA GLU A 188 13.87 10.65 18.06
C GLU A 188 15.23 11.23 17.68
N LYS A 189 16.13 10.40 17.14
CA LYS A 189 17.47 10.85 16.74
C LYS A 189 17.43 11.85 15.60
N ILE A 190 16.50 11.67 14.66
CA ILE A 190 16.27 12.58 13.55
C ILE A 190 15.70 13.90 14.06
N ASP A 191 14.71 13.87 14.96
CA ASP A 191 14.10 15.06 15.55
C ASP A 191 15.08 15.87 16.41
N GLU A 192 15.92 15.20 17.20
CA GLU A 192 16.99 15.85 17.97
C GLU A 192 18.03 16.50 17.07
N SER A 193 18.48 15.77 16.04
CA SER A 193 19.43 16.30 15.05
C SER A 193 18.85 17.52 14.33
N PHE A 194 17.56 17.47 13.97
CA PHE A 194 16.86 18.57 13.32
C PHE A 194 16.73 19.80 14.23
N LYS A 195 16.37 19.62 15.51
CA LYS A 195 16.31 20.72 16.50
C LYS A 195 17.68 21.39 16.69
N GLN A 196 18.76 20.62 16.74
CA GLN A 196 20.11 21.16 16.82
C GLN A 196 20.50 21.95 15.56
N LEU A 197 20.14 21.45 14.38
CA LEU A 197 20.39 22.14 13.12
C LEU A 197 19.67 23.51 13.06
N VAL A 198 18.41 23.56 13.50
CA VAL A 198 17.61 24.80 13.57
C VAL A 198 18.18 25.80 14.59
N LEU A 199 18.74 25.34 15.71
CA LEU A 199 19.39 26.20 16.70
C LEU A 199 20.73 26.76 16.23
N THR A 200 21.43 26.04 15.37
CA THR A 200 22.75 26.45 14.86
C THR A 200 22.65 27.44 13.69
N LEU A 201 21.48 27.51 13.05
CA LEU A 201 21.17 28.41 11.92
C LEU A 201 20.43 29.70 12.32
N LYS A 202 20.24 29.95 13.63
CA LYS A 202 19.74 31.22 14.18
C LYS A 202 20.88 31.99 14.84
#